data_AF-A0A7J7PU90-F1
#
_entry.id   AF-A0A7J7PU90-F1
#
_cell.length_a   1.000
_cell.length_b   1.000
_cell.length_c   1.000
_cell.angle_alpha   90.00
_cell.angle_beta   90.00
_cell.angle_gamma   90.00
#
_symmetry.space_group_name_H-M   'P 1'
#
loop_
_entity.id
_entity.type
_entity.pdbx_description
1 polymer ?
#
loop_
_entity_poly.entity_id
_entity_poly.type
_entity_poly.pdbx_seq_one_letter_code
_entity_poly.pdbx_strand_id
1 'polypeptide(L)'
;MCSQSRASLMTGRDFPRTGTMLVNGGYDYMNRGEKTAGHIMAADGYKTAHFGKWHNGRTLGYEPWHFGFEDSWFPELYINLDNMMRHNGKYVQTEGLMEQDLMDKLLGWLDGQEQQQQQAGNSSQPFFMYYAPNAIHQ
;
A
#
# COMPACT_ATOMS: atom_id res chain seq x y z
N MET A 1 -1.53 -18.03 2.07
CA MET A 1 -0.97 -17.69 0.74
C MET A 1 -1.17 -16.18 0.52
N CYS A 2 -0.34 -15.50 -0.26
CA CYS A 2 -0.11 -14.05 -0.16
C CYS A 2 -1.38 -13.17 -0.25
N SER A 3 -2.16 -13.24 -1.32
CA SER A 3 -3.36 -12.40 -1.52
C SER A 3 -4.38 -12.59 -0.40
N GLN A 4 -4.70 -13.83 -0.06
CA GLN A 4 -5.66 -14.16 1.01
C GLN A 4 -5.23 -13.60 2.36
N SER A 5 -3.96 -13.82 2.73
CA SER A 5 -3.43 -13.35 4.01
C SER A 5 -3.45 -11.81 4.09
N ARG A 6 -3.16 -11.11 2.99
CA ARG A 6 -3.23 -9.65 2.91
C ARG A 6 -4.66 -9.14 2.98
N ALA A 7 -5.61 -9.79 2.31
CA ALA A 7 -7.02 -9.43 2.40
C ALA A 7 -7.54 -9.59 3.83
N SER A 8 -7.19 -10.70 4.50
CA SER A 8 -7.55 -10.92 5.89
C SER A 8 -6.91 -9.93 6.84
N LEU A 9 -5.63 -9.60 6.66
CA LEU A 9 -4.95 -8.57 7.43
C LEU A 9 -5.62 -7.20 7.27
N MET A 10 -5.95 -6.82 6.03
CA MET A 10 -6.51 -5.50 5.75
C MET A 10 -7.95 -5.36 6.23
N THR A 11 -8.74 -6.43 6.25
CA THR A 11 -10.18 -6.37 6.56
C THR A 11 -10.54 -6.89 7.95
N GLY A 12 -9.65 -7.64 8.60
CA GLY A 12 -9.96 -8.37 9.84
C GLY A 12 -10.92 -9.55 9.64
N ARG A 13 -11.14 -10.00 8.39
CA ARG A 13 -12.10 -11.06 8.05
C ARG A 13 -11.40 -12.24 7.39
N ASP A 14 -11.94 -13.45 7.57
CA ASP A 14 -11.45 -14.61 6.83
C ASP A 14 -11.56 -14.38 5.32
N PHE A 15 -10.49 -14.68 4.59
CA PHE A 15 -10.38 -14.40 3.15
C PHE A 15 -11.54 -14.92 2.27
N PRO A 16 -12.24 -16.05 2.58
CA PRO A 16 -13.40 -16.45 1.78
C PRO A 16 -14.54 -15.42 1.81
N ARG A 17 -14.55 -14.50 2.79
CA ARG A 17 -15.53 -13.43 2.90
C ARG A 17 -15.11 -12.12 2.25
N THR A 18 -13.86 -11.99 1.80
CA THR A 18 -13.33 -10.75 1.23
C THR A 18 -13.34 -10.73 -0.30
N GLY A 19 -13.74 -11.84 -0.94
CA GLY A 19 -13.68 -12.02 -2.39
C GLY A 19 -12.33 -12.54 -2.92
N THR A 20 -11.28 -12.52 -2.09
CA THR A 20 -9.94 -13.00 -2.46
C THR A 20 -9.83 -14.50 -2.24
N MET A 21 -9.97 -15.31 -3.30
CA MET A 21 -10.00 -16.78 -3.19
C MET A 21 -8.67 -17.46 -3.53
N LEU A 22 -7.95 -16.95 -4.53
CA LEU A 22 -6.66 -17.48 -4.99
C LEU A 22 -5.61 -16.37 -5.02
N VAL A 23 -4.44 -16.64 -5.60
CA VAL A 23 -3.31 -15.68 -5.69
C VAL A 23 -3.01 -15.20 -7.10
N ASN A 24 -3.78 -15.65 -8.08
CA ASN A 24 -3.64 -15.28 -9.48
C ASN A 24 -4.96 -15.51 -10.22
N GLY A 25 -4.95 -15.25 -11.53
CA GLY A 25 -6.08 -15.52 -12.41
C GLY A 25 -7.29 -14.61 -12.19
N GLY A 26 -7.11 -13.46 -11.53
CA GLY A 26 -8.20 -12.53 -11.19
C GLY A 26 -8.96 -12.89 -9.91
N TYR A 27 -8.69 -14.05 -9.32
CA TYR A 27 -9.24 -14.47 -8.03
C TYR A 27 -8.43 -13.94 -6.84
N ASP A 28 -7.36 -13.20 -7.10
CA ASP A 28 -6.57 -12.47 -6.11
C ASP A 28 -7.16 -11.10 -5.75
N TYR A 29 -8.33 -10.74 -6.28
CA TYR A 29 -8.89 -9.41 -6.15
C TYR A 29 -9.72 -9.31 -4.87
N MET A 30 -9.39 -8.33 -4.03
CA MET A 30 -10.23 -8.01 -2.87
C MET A 30 -11.49 -7.29 -3.35
N ASN A 31 -12.65 -7.66 -2.82
CA ASN A 31 -13.91 -7.02 -3.13
C ASN A 31 -13.83 -5.52 -2.76
N ARG A 32 -14.16 -4.64 -3.71
CA ARG A 32 -14.12 -3.18 -3.55
C ARG A 32 -15.09 -2.66 -2.48
N GLY A 33 -16.08 -3.46 -2.10
CA GLY A 33 -16.98 -3.14 -0.99
C GLY A 33 -16.38 -3.34 0.40
N GLU A 34 -15.21 -3.98 0.52
CA GLU A 34 -14.55 -4.18 1.82
C GLU A 34 -14.05 -2.86 2.39
N LYS A 35 -14.25 -2.68 3.70
CA LYS A 35 -13.61 -1.62 4.48
C LYS A 35 -12.33 -2.17 5.07
N THR A 36 -11.22 -1.57 4.67
CA THR A 36 -9.87 -1.96 5.08
C THR A 36 -9.39 -1.10 6.24
N ALA A 37 -8.31 -1.52 6.91
CA ALA A 37 -7.62 -0.72 7.90
C ALA A 37 -7.25 0.68 7.36
N GLY A 38 -6.83 0.78 6.09
CA GLY A 38 -6.60 2.07 5.42
C GLY A 38 -7.83 2.98 5.45
N HIS A 39 -8.99 2.47 5.02
CA HIS A 39 -10.24 3.23 5.06
C HIS A 39 -10.62 3.69 6.47
N ILE A 40 -10.46 2.80 7.46
CA ILE A 40 -10.84 3.08 8.85
C ILE A 40 -9.93 4.16 9.43
N MET A 41 -8.61 4.02 9.25
CA MET A 41 -7.62 4.97 9.75
C MET A 41 -7.75 6.34 9.09
N ALA A 42 -7.94 6.39 7.76
CA ALA A 42 -8.16 7.64 7.05
C ALA A 42 -9.43 8.35 7.54
N ALA A 43 -10.52 7.62 7.78
CA ALA A 43 -11.76 8.17 8.32
C ALA A 43 -11.61 8.72 9.75
N ASP A 44 -10.67 8.17 10.54
CA ASP A 44 -10.32 8.62 11.89
C ASP A 44 -9.25 9.73 11.90
N GLY A 45 -8.93 10.31 10.74
CA GLY A 45 -8.05 11.47 10.63
C GLY A 45 -6.54 11.14 10.58
N TYR A 46 -6.18 9.86 10.40
CA TYR A 46 -4.79 9.47 10.19
C TYR A 46 -4.34 9.78 8.76
N LYS A 47 -3.09 10.21 8.61
CA LYS A 47 -2.38 10.14 7.32
C LYS A 47 -2.11 8.69 6.98
N THR A 48 -2.55 8.24 5.80
CA THR A 48 -2.43 6.83 5.42
C THR A 48 -1.46 6.66 4.27
N ALA A 49 -0.55 5.69 4.39
CA ALA A 49 0.40 5.40 3.34
C ALA A 49 0.60 3.91 3.08
N HIS A 50 0.96 3.58 1.85
CA HIS A 50 1.29 2.24 1.41
C HIS A 50 2.58 2.24 0.60
N PHE A 51 3.47 1.29 0.89
CA PHE A 51 4.72 1.12 0.16
C PHE A 51 4.92 -0.36 -0.17
N GLY A 52 4.92 -0.69 -1.46
CA GLY A 52 5.34 -2.00 -1.96
C GLY A 52 4.21 -2.90 -2.47
N LYS A 53 4.30 -4.19 -2.16
CA LYS A 53 3.45 -5.25 -2.72
C LYS A 53 2.03 -5.15 -2.16
N TRP A 54 1.06 -4.87 -3.03
CA TRP A 54 -0.37 -4.93 -2.69
C TRP A 54 -0.96 -6.34 -2.81
N HIS A 55 -0.81 -6.96 -3.99
CA HIS A 55 -1.28 -8.32 -4.34
C HIS A 55 -2.75 -8.61 -3.98
N ASN A 56 -3.63 -7.61 -4.12
CA ASN A 56 -5.08 -7.73 -4.00
C ASN A 56 -5.85 -7.11 -5.18
N GLY A 57 -5.26 -7.21 -6.37
CA GLY A 57 -5.69 -6.54 -7.60
C GLY A 57 -4.68 -5.49 -8.08
N ARG A 58 -4.56 -5.32 -9.39
CA ARG A 58 -3.64 -4.33 -10.01
C ARG A 58 -4.32 -3.43 -11.05
N THR A 59 -5.56 -3.72 -11.39
CA THR A 59 -6.36 -2.97 -12.36
C THR A 59 -7.07 -1.81 -11.69
N LEU A 60 -7.51 -0.85 -12.52
CA LEU A 60 -8.22 0.33 -12.10
C LEU A 60 -9.34 0.03 -11.09
N GLY A 61 -9.31 0.71 -9.95
CA GLY A 61 -10.29 0.59 -8.88
C GLY A 61 -9.96 -0.47 -7.83
N TYR A 62 -8.87 -1.24 -8.00
CA TYR A 62 -8.43 -2.27 -7.05
C TYR A 62 -7.06 -1.97 -6.42
N GLU A 63 -6.47 -0.83 -6.75
CA GLU A 63 -5.17 -0.42 -6.22
C GLU A 63 -5.26 0.14 -4.78
N PRO A 64 -4.14 0.18 -4.03
CA PRO A 64 -4.12 0.59 -2.62
C PRO A 64 -4.79 1.95 -2.33
N TRP A 65 -4.65 2.93 -3.22
CA TRP A 65 -5.26 4.25 -3.05
C TRP A 65 -6.80 4.26 -3.19
N HIS A 66 -7.39 3.18 -3.72
CA HIS A 66 -8.84 2.95 -3.64
C HIS A 66 -9.27 2.24 -2.35
N PHE A 67 -8.32 1.81 -1.53
CA PHE A 67 -8.53 1.13 -0.25
C PHE A 67 -8.07 1.96 0.97
N GLY A 68 -8.14 3.28 0.84
CA GLY A 68 -7.88 4.22 1.93
C GLY A 68 -6.41 4.45 2.25
N PHE A 69 -5.51 4.31 1.27
CA PHE A 69 -4.11 4.74 1.38
C PHE A 69 -3.88 6.00 0.55
N GLU A 70 -3.82 7.15 1.20
CA GLU A 70 -3.71 8.47 0.55
C GLU A 70 -2.39 8.69 -0.17
N ASP A 71 -1.29 8.12 0.33
CA ASP A 71 0.03 8.16 -0.32
C ASP A 71 0.52 6.73 -0.58
N SER A 72 0.50 6.30 -1.83
CA SER A 72 0.82 4.91 -2.17
C SER A 72 1.86 4.83 -3.27
N TRP A 73 2.99 4.21 -2.95
CA TRP A 73 4.00 3.76 -3.90
C TRP A 73 3.83 2.27 -4.20
N PHE A 74 3.47 1.98 -5.45
CA PHE A 74 3.12 0.65 -5.90
C PHE A 74 4.04 0.19 -7.04
N PRO A 75 5.09 -0.61 -6.75
CA PRO A 75 6.00 -1.14 -7.76
C PRO A 75 5.35 -2.20 -8.63
N GLU A 76 6.01 -2.57 -9.73
CA GLU A 76 5.68 -3.74 -10.54
C GLU A 76 5.76 -5.05 -9.74
N LEU A 77 5.34 -6.16 -10.35
CA LEU A 77 5.16 -7.46 -9.67
C LEU A 77 6.45 -8.07 -9.11
N TYR A 78 7.62 -7.65 -9.61
CA TYR A 78 8.90 -8.27 -9.31
C TYR A 78 9.96 -7.25 -8.94
N ILE A 79 10.96 -7.73 -8.20
CA ILE A 79 12.14 -6.95 -7.86
C ILE A 79 13.00 -6.83 -9.12
N ASN A 80 13.07 -5.62 -9.66
CA ASN A 80 13.89 -5.29 -10.82
C ASN A 80 14.72 -4.03 -10.52
N LEU A 81 15.78 -3.83 -11.30
CA LEU A 81 16.40 -2.51 -11.44
C LEU A 81 15.48 -1.62 -12.26
N ASP A 82 15.54 -0.32 -12.01
CA ASP A 82 14.87 0.73 -12.77
C ASP A 82 13.36 0.46 -12.93
N ASN A 83 12.67 0.33 -11.81
CA ASN A 83 11.28 -0.12 -11.77
C ASN A 83 10.32 0.98 -12.25
N MET A 84 9.28 0.58 -12.95
CA MET A 84 8.21 1.48 -13.37
C MET A 84 7.08 1.45 -12.32
N MET A 85 7.18 2.32 -11.32
CA MET A 85 6.27 2.34 -10.18
C MET A 85 5.02 3.18 -10.45
N ARG A 86 4.00 3.03 -9.60
CA ARG A 86 2.83 3.92 -9.57
C ARG A 86 2.78 4.67 -8.24
N HIS A 87 2.78 6.00 -8.31
CA HIS A 87 2.45 6.86 -7.19
C HIS A 87 1.02 7.38 -7.37
N ASN A 88 0.08 6.88 -6.56
CA ASN A 88 -1.35 7.25 -6.64
C ASN A 88 -1.92 7.23 -8.07
N GLY A 89 -1.63 6.15 -8.80
CA GLY A 89 -2.09 5.94 -10.17
C GLY A 89 -1.23 6.58 -11.26
N LYS A 90 -0.31 7.49 -10.93
CA LYS A 90 0.65 8.05 -11.89
C LYS A 90 1.87 7.16 -12.02
N TYR A 91 2.25 6.85 -13.25
CA TYR A 91 3.46 6.09 -13.53
C TYR A 91 4.71 6.95 -13.30
N VAL A 92 5.69 6.38 -12.61
CA VAL A 92 6.95 7.01 -12.23
C VAL A 92 8.08 6.02 -12.53
N GLN A 93 8.96 6.39 -13.45
CA GLN A 93 10.19 5.65 -13.70
C GLN A 93 11.16 5.90 -12.55
N THR A 94 11.70 4.84 -11.96
CA THR A 94 12.72 4.93 -10.91
C THR A 94 14.06 4.42 -11.42
N GLU A 95 15.13 4.72 -10.68
CA GLU A 95 16.50 4.31 -10.99
C GLU A 95 17.05 3.48 -9.83
N GLY A 96 17.78 2.41 -10.13
CA GLY A 96 18.37 1.51 -9.15
C GLY A 96 17.45 0.40 -8.67
N LEU A 97 17.83 -0.25 -7.56
CA LEU A 97 17.13 -1.43 -7.04
C LEU A 97 15.78 -1.02 -6.43
N MET A 98 14.69 -1.60 -6.93
CA MET A 98 13.31 -1.30 -6.51
C MET A 98 13.12 -1.21 -4.99
N GLU A 99 13.68 -2.16 -4.22
CA GLU A 99 13.53 -2.18 -2.76
C GLU A 99 14.25 -1.01 -2.07
N GLN A 100 15.42 -0.60 -2.58
CA GLN A 100 16.15 0.55 -2.05
C GLN A 100 15.41 1.86 -2.37
N ASP A 101 14.99 2.01 -3.63
CA ASP A 101 14.24 3.19 -4.07
C ASP A 101 12.89 3.32 -3.33
N LEU A 102 12.21 2.19 -3.06
CA LEU A 102 10.99 2.16 -2.24
C LEU A 102 11.26 2.58 -0.79
N MET A 103 12.38 2.13 -0.22
CA MET A 103 12.79 2.51 1.13
C MET A 103 13.11 4.01 1.21
N ASP A 104 13.82 4.57 0.23
CA ASP A 104 14.12 6.00 0.18
C ASP A 104 12.84 6.85 0.12
N LYS A 105 11.83 6.41 -0.66
CA LYS A 105 10.52 7.07 -0.73
C LYS A 105 9.76 6.98 0.59
N LEU A 106 9.82 5.84 1.25
CA LEU A 106 9.22 5.66 2.58
C LEU A 106 9.86 6.58 3.61
N LEU A 107 11.19 6.64 3.65
CA LEU A 107 11.93 7.50 4.57
C LEU A 107 11.63 8.98 4.31
N GLY A 108 11.66 9.40 3.04
CA GLY A 108 11.30 10.78 2.68
C GLY A 108 9.86 11.15 3.05
N TRP A 109 8.93 10.20 2.98
CA TRP A 109 7.56 10.40 3.46
C TRP A 109 7.50 10.56 4.98
N LEU A 110 8.22 9.73 5.75
CA LEU A 110 8.31 9.84 7.20
C LEU A 110 8.92 11.16 7.66
N ASP A 111 10.01 11.60 7.03
CA ASP A 111 10.63 12.91 7.28
C ASP A 111 9.62 14.05 7.06
N GLY A 112 8.82 13.94 5.99
CA GLY A 112 7.73 14.87 5.71
C GLY A 112 6.63 14.87 6.78
N GLN A 113 6.29 13.70 7.35
CA GLN A 113 5.35 13.61 8.46
C GLN A 113 5.94 14.24 9.73
N GLU A 114 7.20 13.97 10.05
CA GLU A 114 7.87 14.54 11.21
C GLU A 114 7.91 16.07 11.15
N GLN A 115 8.28 16.63 9.99
CA GLN A 115 8.28 18.08 9.79
C GLN A 115 6.90 18.70 9.99
N GLN A 116 5.84 18.04 9.49
CA GLN A 116 4.46 18.48 9.70
C GLN A 116 4.06 18.41 11.19
N GLN A 117 4.47 17.36 11.90
CA GLN A 117 4.21 17.23 13.34
C GLN A 117 4.90 18.33 14.15
N GLN A 118 6.17 18.64 13.84
CA GLN A 118 6.92 19.70 14.50
C GLN A 118 6.25 21.08 14.30
N GLN A 119 5.67 21.33 13.12
CA GLN A 119 4.93 22.57 12.83
C GLN A 119 3.55 22.62 13.49
N ALA A 120 2.87 21.47 13.63
CA ALA A 120 1.51 21.39 14.17
C ALA A 120 1.44 21.35 15.71
N GLY A 121 2.57 21.12 16.39
CA GLY A 121 2.62 21.03 17.85
C GLY A 121 1.64 19.97 18.40
N ASN A 122 0.78 20.36 19.34
CA ASN A 122 -0.21 19.45 19.95
C ASN A 122 -1.40 19.08 19.04
N SER A 123 -1.52 19.69 17.86
CA SER A 123 -2.60 19.40 16.88
C SER A 123 -2.12 18.49 15.74
N SER A 124 -1.04 17.75 15.95
CA SER A 124 -0.45 16.93 14.90
C SER A 124 -1.32 15.73 14.55
N GLN A 125 -1.40 15.40 13.26
CA GLN A 125 -2.12 14.22 12.79
C GLN A 125 -1.23 12.98 12.95
N PRO A 126 -1.75 11.86 13.50
CA PRO A 126 -1.03 10.60 13.49
C PRO A 126 -1.00 9.99 12.08
N PHE A 127 -0.20 8.96 11.90
CA PHE A 127 -0.12 8.24 10.63
C PHE A 127 -0.28 6.73 10.78
N PHE A 128 -0.77 6.10 9.72
CA PHE A 128 -0.89 4.65 9.56
C PHE A 128 -0.22 4.24 8.24
N MET A 129 0.83 3.43 8.34
CA MET A 129 1.62 3.02 7.18
C MET A 129 1.57 1.50 7.00
N TYR A 130 1.26 1.06 5.78
CA TYR A 130 1.39 -0.32 5.37
C TYR A 130 2.62 -0.48 4.45
N TYR A 131 3.73 -0.92 5.04
CA TYR A 131 4.93 -1.29 4.29
C TYR A 131 4.96 -2.80 4.05
N ALA A 132 5.07 -3.20 2.78
CA ALA A 132 5.11 -4.59 2.38
C ALA A 132 6.14 -4.82 1.26
N PRO A 133 7.42 -5.09 1.59
CA PRO A 133 8.44 -5.34 0.58
C PRO A 133 8.13 -6.59 -0.26
N ASN A 134 8.69 -6.65 -1.47
CA ASN A 134 8.72 -7.88 -2.26
C ASN A 134 9.93 -8.75 -1.92
N ALA A 135 10.96 -8.19 -1.28
CA ALA A 135 12.20 -8.88 -0.88
C ALA A 135 11.92 -10.26 -0.27
N ILE A 136 12.82 -11.21 -0.54
CA ILE A 136 12.80 -12.62 -0.10
C ILE A 136 11.59 -13.47 -0.55
N HIS A 137 10.72 -12.93 -1.40
CA HIS A 137 9.72 -13.72 -2.13
C HIS A 137 10.38 -14.39 -3.34
N GLN A 138 10.15 -15.70 -3.53
CA GLN A 138 10.60 -16.44 -4.71
C GLN A 138 9.83 -16.04 -5.98
#